data_AF-A0A7J6TLK6-F1
#
_entry.id   AF-A0A7J6TLK6-F1
#
_cell.length_a   1.000
_cell.length_b   1.000
_cell.length_c   1.000
_cell.angle_alpha   90.00
_cell.angle_beta   90.00
_cell.angle_gamma   90.00
#
_symmetry.space_group_name_H-M   'P 1'
#
loop_
_entity.id
_entity.type
_entity.pdbx_description
1 polymer ?
#
loop_
_entity_poly.entity_id
_entity_poly.type
_entity_poly.pdbx_seq_one_letter_code
_entity_poly.pdbx_strand_id
1 'polypeptide(L)'
;MGQSYPVPRDAIRVEVDPSSGGAIHWPPVLSAHSTRLDEVAEGWYHYCRRGVGPFLWNKSPFFIVAMVCVVVFGHALVFNAGSSDAEESEEEEMEAAVDIALVIAATVVPILFMTGVLLGSYVSVRRHFQEMGRRLGQALQGTGYAATVHTKRREKHSRAPDGLEQGCCSMGWLWIDFIPQTLNTSTRTADISAPTGTAWMDPQSTAQNGVNSLQIARP
;
A
#
# COMPACT_ATOMS: atom_id res chain seq x y z
N MET A 1 21.30 6.59 -4.59
CA MET A 1 21.08 5.99 -5.92
C MET A 1 19.70 5.33 -5.90
N GLY A 2 18.79 5.68 -6.81
CA GLY A 2 17.43 5.12 -6.80
C GLY A 2 17.40 3.70 -7.37
N GLN A 3 16.68 2.78 -6.72
CA GLN A 3 16.43 1.44 -7.27
C GLN A 3 15.66 1.55 -8.59
N SER A 4 16.24 0.99 -9.67
CA SER A 4 15.57 0.75 -10.94
C SER A 4 14.68 -0.48 -10.82
N TYR A 5 13.54 -0.46 -11.49
CA TYR A 5 12.62 -1.59 -11.55
C TYR A 5 12.74 -2.21 -12.95
N PRO A 6 13.63 -3.20 -13.12
CA PRO A 6 13.86 -3.78 -14.43
C PRO A 6 12.56 -4.41 -14.95
N VAL A 7 12.37 -4.36 -16.26
CA VAL A 7 11.31 -5.12 -16.91
C VAL A 7 11.75 -6.59 -16.92
N PRO A 8 10.91 -7.54 -16.45
CA PRO A 8 11.24 -8.95 -16.54
C PRO A 8 11.52 -9.37 -18.00
N ARG A 9 12.36 -10.38 -18.19
CA ARG A 9 12.71 -10.85 -19.54
C ARG A 9 11.44 -11.26 -20.29
N ASP A 10 11.30 -10.79 -21.52
CA ASP A 10 10.17 -11.04 -22.41
C ASP A 10 8.81 -10.52 -21.89
N ALA A 11 8.82 -9.73 -20.80
CA ALA A 11 7.62 -9.10 -20.31
C ALA A 11 7.31 -7.81 -21.07
N ILE A 12 6.02 -7.56 -21.26
CA ILE A 12 5.53 -6.31 -21.84
C ILE A 12 5.01 -5.45 -20.69
N ARG A 13 5.63 -4.29 -20.49
CA ARG A 13 5.20 -3.31 -19.49
C ARG A 13 4.22 -2.34 -20.12
N VAL A 14 3.09 -2.13 -19.46
CA VAL A 14 2.08 -1.15 -19.85
C VAL A 14 1.91 -0.15 -18.70
N GLU A 15 2.13 1.12 -18.99
CA GLU A 15 1.75 2.20 -18.08
C GLU A 15 0.23 2.30 -18.04
N VAL A 16 -0.33 2.28 -16.83
CA VAL A 16 -1.73 2.63 -16.64
C VAL A 16 -1.72 4.08 -16.18
N ASP A 17 -1.67 5.01 -17.14
CA ASP A 17 -1.58 6.44 -16.81
C ASP A 17 -2.92 6.94 -16.27
N PRO A 18 -2.96 7.37 -14.99
CA PRO A 18 -4.16 7.91 -14.35
C PRO A 18 -4.56 9.32 -14.84
N SER A 19 -3.76 10.00 -15.64
CA SER A 19 -3.90 11.44 -15.86
C SER A 19 -4.38 11.85 -17.26
N SER A 20 -4.10 11.05 -18.29
CA SER A 20 -4.33 11.47 -19.68
C SER A 20 -5.79 11.39 -20.14
N GLY A 21 -6.66 10.61 -19.50
CA GLY A 21 -7.99 10.30 -20.06
C GLY A 21 -7.91 9.67 -21.47
N GLY A 22 -6.69 9.28 -21.89
CA GLY A 22 -6.40 8.66 -23.16
C GLY A 22 -6.68 7.17 -23.09
N ALA A 23 -6.97 6.57 -24.23
CA ALA A 23 -7.11 5.13 -24.35
C ALA A 23 -5.79 4.45 -23.95
N ILE A 24 -5.86 3.40 -23.13
CA ILE A 24 -4.70 2.61 -22.77
C ILE A 24 -4.27 1.83 -24.00
N HIS A 25 -3.00 1.99 -24.40
CA HIS A 25 -2.45 1.26 -25.54
C HIS A 25 -2.05 -0.15 -25.12
N TRP A 26 -3.00 -1.08 -25.21
CA TRP A 26 -2.73 -2.49 -24.95
C TRP A 26 -1.83 -3.10 -26.03
N PRO A 27 -0.95 -4.05 -25.67
CA PRO A 27 -0.16 -4.80 -26.64
C PRO A 27 -1.07 -5.47 -27.69
N PRO A 28 -0.66 -5.57 -28.97
CA PRO A 28 -1.50 -6.15 -30.02
C PRO A 28 -2.02 -7.55 -29.71
N VAL A 29 -1.23 -8.37 -29.01
CA VAL A 29 -1.61 -9.72 -28.57
C VAL A 29 -2.77 -9.74 -27.55
N LEU A 30 -3.01 -8.62 -26.85
CA LEU A 30 -4.08 -8.46 -25.88
C LEU A 30 -5.25 -7.62 -26.42
N SER A 31 -5.14 -7.10 -27.65
CA SER A 31 -6.15 -6.22 -28.27
C SER A 31 -7.53 -6.88 -28.37
N ALA A 32 -7.59 -8.19 -28.58
CA ALA A 32 -8.83 -8.97 -28.60
C ALA A 32 -9.56 -8.99 -27.25
N HIS A 33 -8.90 -8.60 -26.15
CA HIS A 33 -9.46 -8.54 -24.79
C HIS A 33 -9.40 -7.12 -24.21
N SER A 34 -9.09 -6.12 -25.05
CA SER A 34 -8.94 -4.72 -24.68
C SER A 34 -10.12 -4.19 -23.87
N THR A 35 -11.36 -4.44 -24.29
CA THR A 35 -12.55 -3.97 -23.56
C THR A 35 -12.60 -4.43 -22.11
N ARG A 36 -12.28 -5.70 -21.82
CA ARG A 36 -12.25 -6.20 -20.44
C ARG A 36 -11.08 -5.63 -19.66
N LEU A 37 -9.94 -5.44 -20.32
CA LEU A 37 -8.75 -4.85 -19.70
C LEU A 37 -8.96 -3.36 -19.39
N ASP A 38 -9.66 -2.63 -20.25
CA ASP A 38 -10.07 -1.24 -20.06
C ASP A 38 -11.02 -1.12 -18.87
N GLU A 39 -12.06 -1.95 -18.77
CA GLU A 39 -12.97 -1.97 -17.63
C GLU A 39 -12.24 -2.22 -16.30
N VAL A 40 -11.27 -3.14 -16.31
CA VAL A 40 -10.43 -3.43 -15.14
C VAL A 40 -9.53 -2.24 -14.82
N ALA A 41 -8.85 -1.68 -15.81
CA ALA A 41 -7.96 -0.53 -15.59
C ALA A 41 -8.73 0.71 -15.12
N GLU A 42 -9.92 0.97 -15.67
CA GLU A 42 -10.80 2.07 -15.27
C GLU A 42 -11.34 1.88 -13.85
N GLY A 43 -11.74 0.66 -13.49
CA GLY A 43 -12.15 0.33 -12.12
C GLY A 43 -11.03 0.57 -11.11
N TRP A 44 -9.81 0.16 -11.45
CA TRP A 44 -8.63 0.42 -10.63
C TRP A 44 -8.38 1.93 -10.47
N TYR A 45 -8.45 2.64 -11.59
CA TYR A 45 -8.21 4.07 -11.66
C TYR A 45 -9.19 4.84 -10.77
N HIS A 46 -10.48 4.54 -10.89
CA HIS A 46 -11.52 5.15 -10.07
C HIS A 46 -11.26 4.93 -8.58
N TYR A 47 -10.84 3.73 -8.20
CA TYR A 47 -10.48 3.44 -6.81
C TYR A 47 -9.26 4.22 -6.34
N CYS A 48 -8.18 4.27 -7.12
CA CYS A 48 -6.98 5.03 -6.74
C CYS A 48 -7.23 6.54 -6.62
N ARG A 49 -8.09 7.11 -7.47
CA ARG A 49 -8.36 8.56 -7.50
C ARG A 49 -9.43 9.01 -6.52
N ARG A 50 -10.52 8.24 -6.37
CA ARG A 50 -11.70 8.63 -5.58
C ARG A 50 -11.92 7.76 -4.33
N GLY A 51 -11.16 6.68 -4.18
CA GLY A 51 -11.27 5.79 -3.03
C GLY A 51 -10.79 6.46 -1.74
N VAL A 52 -11.61 6.34 -0.70
CA VAL A 52 -11.26 6.81 0.65
C VAL A 52 -10.05 6.06 1.20
N GLY A 53 -9.91 4.76 0.88
CA GLY A 53 -8.79 3.93 1.35
C GLY A 53 -7.41 4.48 0.94
N PRO A 54 -7.11 4.59 -0.37
CA PRO A 54 -5.84 5.16 -0.85
C PRO A 54 -5.60 6.59 -0.36
N PHE A 55 -6.67 7.40 -0.27
CA PHE A 55 -6.58 8.77 0.23
C PHE A 55 -6.12 8.80 1.70
N LEU A 56 -6.78 8.04 2.58
CA LEU A 56 -6.43 7.94 3.99
C LEU A 56 -5.02 7.38 4.18
N TRP A 57 -4.66 6.34 3.42
CA TRP A 57 -3.33 5.74 3.47
C TRP A 57 -2.24 6.74 3.07
N ASN A 58 -2.43 7.48 1.98
CA ASN A 58 -1.45 8.47 1.52
C ASN A 58 -1.31 9.65 2.50
N LYS A 59 -2.39 9.99 3.21
CA LYS A 59 -2.41 11.04 4.24
C LYS A 59 -2.10 10.52 5.65
N SER A 60 -1.88 9.22 5.83
CA SER A 60 -1.63 8.60 7.13
C SER A 60 -0.50 9.25 7.93
N PRO A 61 0.61 9.74 7.35
CA PRO A 61 1.64 10.41 8.16
C PRO A 61 1.12 11.71 8.79
N PHE A 62 0.29 12.48 8.08
CA PHE A 62 -0.31 13.71 8.61
C PHE A 62 -1.28 13.40 9.75
N PHE A 63 -2.06 12.34 9.61
CA PHE A 63 -2.97 11.88 10.66
C PHE A 63 -2.21 11.42 11.91
N ILE A 64 -1.10 10.68 11.74
CA ILE A 64 -0.23 10.27 12.85
C ILE A 64 0.37 11.49 13.55
N VAL A 65 0.92 12.46 12.80
CA VAL A 65 1.48 13.69 13.38
C VAL A 65 0.42 14.48 14.14
N ALA A 66 -0.77 14.68 13.55
CA ALA A 66 -1.87 15.38 14.20
C ALA A 66 -2.29 14.68 15.51
N MET A 67 -2.35 13.34 15.50
CA MET A 67 -2.68 12.55 16.70
C MET A 67 -1.61 12.71 17.79
N VAL A 68 -0.33 12.66 17.44
CA VAL A 68 0.78 12.89 18.39
C VAL A 68 0.68 14.29 18.98
N CYS A 69 0.39 15.32 18.18
CA CYS A 69 0.17 16.67 18.68
C CYS A 69 -0.99 16.72 19.67
N VAL A 70 -2.15 16.12 19.37
CA VAL A 70 -3.30 16.10 20.28
C VAL A 70 -2.94 15.43 21.61
N VAL A 71 -2.21 14.32 21.60
CA VAL A 71 -1.77 13.63 22.82
C VAL A 71 -0.80 14.51 23.63
N VAL A 72 0.22 15.09 22.99
CA VAL A 72 1.22 15.93 23.68
C VAL A 72 0.59 17.20 24.26
N PHE A 73 -0.23 17.91 23.47
CA PHE A 73 -0.93 19.11 23.93
C PHE A 73 -1.96 18.78 25.01
N GLY A 74 -2.70 17.68 24.87
CA GLY A 74 -3.65 17.22 25.88
C GLY A 74 -2.97 16.95 27.22
N HIS A 75 -1.85 16.22 27.22
CA HIS A 75 -1.05 16.00 28.42
C HIS A 75 -0.52 17.31 29.01
N ALA A 76 0.04 18.20 28.20
CA ALA A 76 0.60 19.47 28.68
C ALA A 76 -0.45 20.36 29.35
N LEU A 77 -1.69 20.38 28.85
CA LEU A 77 -2.79 21.15 29.46
C LEU A 77 -3.18 20.59 30.84
N VAL A 78 -3.25 19.26 30.97
CA VAL A 78 -3.59 18.60 32.24
C VAL A 78 -2.49 18.83 33.28
N PHE A 79 -1.22 18.63 32.90
CA PHE A 79 -0.10 18.82 33.81
C PHE A 79 0.03 20.26 34.30
N ASN A 80 -0.30 21.24 33.46
CA ASN A 80 -0.33 22.65 33.88
C ASN A 80 -1.50 22.96 34.82
N ALA A 81 -2.65 22.30 34.64
CA ALA A 81 -3.82 22.50 35.49
C ALA A 81 -3.64 21.93 36.91
N GLY A 82 -2.92 20.81 37.05
CA GLY A 82 -2.71 20.12 38.34
C GLY A 82 -1.60 20.68 39.24
N SER A 83 -1.05 21.87 38.97
CA SER A 83 0.06 22.45 39.75
C SER A 83 -0.38 23.40 40.88
N SER A 84 -1.66 23.42 41.24
CA SER A 84 -2.18 24.31 42.27
C SER A 84 -2.04 23.66 43.65
N ASP A 85 -1.23 24.25 44.52
CA ASP A 85 -0.99 23.78 45.90
C ASP A 85 -2.32 23.60 46.65
N ALA A 86 -2.69 22.36 46.98
CA ALA A 86 -3.89 22.01 47.73
C ALA A 86 -3.55 21.07 48.91
N GLU A 87 -4.23 21.30 50.04
CA GLU A 87 -4.07 20.57 51.29
C GLU A 87 -4.86 19.24 51.23
N GLU A 88 -4.17 18.13 51.53
CA GLU A 88 -4.64 16.75 51.46
C GLU A 88 -6.00 16.52 52.15
N SER A 89 -7.03 16.15 51.37
CA SER A 89 -8.27 15.56 51.87
C SER A 89 -8.69 14.35 51.02
N GLU A 90 -9.40 13.37 51.59
CA GLU A 90 -9.85 12.15 50.87
C GLU A 90 -10.73 12.45 49.64
N GLU A 91 -11.34 13.63 49.57
CA GLU A 91 -12.10 14.09 48.39
C GLU A 91 -11.18 14.38 47.19
N GLU A 92 -9.95 14.82 47.46
CA GLU A 92 -8.92 15.12 46.45
C GLU A 92 -8.39 13.86 45.76
N GLU A 93 -8.27 12.73 46.49
CA GLU A 93 -7.85 11.45 45.89
C GLU A 93 -8.87 10.95 44.85
N MET A 94 -10.16 11.14 45.11
CA MET A 94 -11.22 10.74 44.17
C MET A 94 -11.24 11.66 42.94
N GLU A 95 -11.08 12.97 43.12
CA GLU A 95 -10.99 13.92 42.01
C GLU A 95 -9.76 13.64 41.12
N ALA A 96 -8.59 13.39 41.73
CA ALA A 96 -7.39 13.02 41.00
C ALA A 96 -7.56 11.72 40.18
N ALA A 97 -8.26 10.72 40.72
CA ALA A 97 -8.54 9.48 40.00
C ALA A 97 -9.45 9.70 38.78
N VAL A 98 -10.45 10.58 38.91
CA VAL A 98 -11.35 10.94 37.80
C VAL A 98 -10.59 11.70 36.71
N ASP A 99 -9.73 12.65 37.08
CA ASP A 99 -8.92 13.40 36.13
C ASP A 99 -7.95 12.48 35.37
N ILE A 100 -7.29 11.56 36.07
CA ILE A 100 -6.41 10.56 35.42
C ILE A 100 -7.21 9.69 34.44
N ALA A 101 -8.39 9.21 34.84
CA ALA A 101 -9.24 8.39 33.98
C ALA A 101 -9.71 9.16 32.73
N LEU A 102 -10.05 10.43 32.88
CA LEU A 102 -10.45 11.30 31.77
C LEU A 102 -9.31 11.51 30.77
N VAL A 103 -8.08 11.70 31.26
CA VAL A 103 -6.89 11.85 30.40
C VAL A 103 -6.56 10.57 29.65
N ILE A 104 -6.65 9.42 30.33
CA ILE A 104 -6.48 8.11 29.69
C ILE A 104 -7.55 7.92 28.61
N ALA A 105 -8.81 8.22 28.90
CA ALA A 105 -9.88 8.12 27.91
C ALA A 105 -9.65 9.07 26.71
N ALA A 106 -9.28 10.33 26.98
CA ALA A 106 -9.02 11.34 25.96
C ALA A 106 -7.83 11.01 25.05
N THR A 107 -6.88 10.19 25.51
CA THR A 107 -5.71 9.76 24.73
C THR A 107 -5.93 8.42 24.04
N VAL A 108 -6.42 7.41 24.76
CA VAL A 108 -6.59 6.05 24.25
C VAL A 108 -7.69 5.96 23.19
N VAL A 109 -8.82 6.65 23.39
CA VAL A 109 -9.97 6.55 22.47
C VAL A 109 -9.61 7.05 21.06
N PRO A 110 -8.99 8.25 20.88
CA PRO A 110 -8.56 8.69 19.55
C PRO A 110 -7.50 7.78 18.92
N ILE A 111 -6.57 7.24 19.70
CA ILE A 111 -5.54 6.31 19.21
C ILE A 111 -6.21 5.06 18.63
N LEU A 112 -7.12 4.44 19.37
CA LEU A 112 -7.83 3.24 18.94
C LEU A 112 -8.69 3.52 17.70
N PHE A 113 -9.41 4.64 17.70
CA PHE A 113 -10.22 5.06 16.56
C PHE A 113 -9.37 5.24 15.29
N MET A 114 -8.26 5.99 15.38
CA MET A 114 -7.37 6.24 14.25
C MET A 114 -6.69 4.96 13.76
N THR A 115 -6.27 4.10 14.68
CA THR A 115 -5.71 2.78 14.35
C THR A 115 -6.74 1.94 13.59
N GLY A 116 -8.00 1.93 14.04
CA GLY A 116 -9.10 1.25 13.35
C GLY A 116 -9.36 1.81 11.94
N VAL A 117 -9.36 3.12 11.78
CA VAL A 117 -9.53 3.78 10.48
C VAL A 117 -8.37 3.45 9.53
N LEU A 118 -7.12 3.53 10.01
CA LEU A 118 -5.94 3.21 9.20
C LEU A 118 -5.92 1.72 8.82
N LEU A 119 -6.20 0.82 9.76
CA LEU A 119 -6.28 -0.61 9.51
C LEU A 119 -7.42 -0.95 8.53
N GLY A 120 -8.60 -0.36 8.71
CA GLY A 120 -9.71 -0.51 7.79
C GLY A 120 -9.39 0.01 6.39
N SER A 121 -8.71 1.15 6.28
CA SER A 121 -8.23 1.69 5.00
C SER A 121 -7.24 0.74 4.33
N TYR A 122 -6.30 0.18 5.09
CA TYR A 122 -5.31 -0.77 4.62
C TYR A 122 -5.96 -2.06 4.11
N VAL A 123 -6.88 -2.64 4.89
CA VAL A 123 -7.63 -3.85 4.49
C VAL A 123 -8.47 -3.58 3.25
N SER A 124 -9.11 -2.40 3.16
CA SER A 124 -9.86 -1.99 1.97
C SER A 124 -8.98 -1.94 0.73
N VAL A 125 -7.81 -1.30 0.83
CA VAL A 125 -6.82 -1.22 -0.26
C VAL A 125 -6.37 -2.62 -0.66
N ARG A 126 -5.98 -3.45 0.30
CA ARG A 126 -5.53 -4.82 0.04
C ARG A 126 -6.61 -5.66 -0.65
N ARG A 127 -7.85 -5.59 -0.18
CA ARG A 127 -8.98 -6.31 -0.76
C ARG A 127 -9.25 -5.85 -2.19
N HIS A 128 -9.17 -4.55 -2.45
CA HIS A 128 -9.36 -4.01 -3.79
C HIS A 128 -8.25 -4.47 -4.75
N PHE A 129 -6.99 -4.39 -4.32
CA PHE A 129 -5.85 -4.89 -5.11
C PHE A 129 -6.00 -6.39 -5.45
N GLN A 130 -6.42 -7.21 -4.48
CA GLN A 130 -6.65 -8.64 -4.70
C GLN A 130 -7.79 -8.91 -5.68
N GLU A 131 -8.92 -8.23 -5.50
CA GLU A 131 -10.09 -8.36 -6.38
C GLU A 131 -9.75 -7.95 -7.81
N MET A 132 -8.98 -6.90 -7.97
CA MET A 132 -8.55 -6.44 -9.26
C MET A 132 -7.52 -7.36 -9.91
N GLY A 133 -6.56 -7.89 -9.15
CA GLY A 133 -5.65 -8.93 -9.63
C GLY A 133 -6.42 -10.17 -10.11
N ARG A 134 -7.48 -10.54 -9.39
CA ARG A 134 -8.40 -11.61 -9.80
C ARG A 134 -9.11 -11.30 -11.12
N ARG A 135 -9.66 -10.09 -11.28
CA ARG A 135 -10.33 -9.66 -12.53
C ARG A 135 -9.37 -9.60 -13.70
N LEU A 136 -8.17 -9.07 -13.49
CA LEU A 136 -7.11 -9.04 -14.50
C LEU A 136 -6.70 -10.46 -14.91
N GLY A 137 -6.52 -11.36 -13.94
CA GLY A 137 -6.23 -12.77 -14.20
C GLY A 137 -7.34 -13.45 -15.02
N GLN A 138 -8.62 -13.14 -14.74
CA GLN A 138 -9.75 -13.63 -15.51
C GLN A 138 -9.79 -13.05 -16.94
N ALA A 139 -9.49 -11.76 -17.10
CA ALA A 139 -9.42 -11.10 -18.40
C ALA A 139 -8.30 -11.68 -19.29
N LEU A 140 -7.25 -12.25 -18.69
CA LEU A 140 -6.10 -12.81 -19.40
C LEU A 140 -6.19 -14.32 -19.66
N GLN A 141 -7.25 -14.99 -19.22
CA GLN A 141 -7.42 -16.43 -19.50
C GLN A 141 -7.45 -16.68 -21.01
N GLY A 142 -6.62 -17.62 -21.47
CA GLY A 142 -6.50 -17.97 -22.89
C GLY A 142 -5.54 -17.11 -23.71
N THR A 143 -4.98 -16.03 -23.15
CA THR A 143 -4.01 -15.17 -23.86
C THR A 143 -2.59 -15.72 -23.86
N GLY A 144 -2.29 -16.68 -22.98
CA GLY A 144 -0.92 -17.16 -22.76
C GLY A 144 -0.06 -16.20 -21.95
N TYR A 145 -0.63 -15.16 -21.32
CA TYR A 145 0.07 -14.22 -20.44
C TYR A 145 -0.41 -14.34 -18.99
N ALA A 146 0.50 -14.10 -18.06
CA ALA A 146 0.20 -13.73 -16.68
C ALA A 146 0.45 -12.22 -16.53
N ALA A 147 -0.22 -11.57 -15.58
CA ALA A 147 0.04 -10.17 -15.29
C ALA A 147 0.41 -9.95 -13.83
N THR A 148 1.36 -9.06 -13.62
CA THR A 148 1.72 -8.55 -12.30
C THR A 148 1.44 -7.06 -12.27
N VAL A 149 0.67 -6.62 -11.29
CA VAL A 149 0.38 -5.19 -11.10
C VAL A 149 1.40 -4.61 -10.14
N HIS A 150 2.02 -3.51 -10.55
CA HIS A 150 3.02 -2.81 -9.77
C HIS A 150 2.57 -1.39 -9.47
N THR A 151 2.89 -0.93 -8.26
CA THR A 151 2.71 0.45 -7.87
C THR A 151 3.99 0.97 -7.25
N LYS A 152 4.33 2.22 -7.53
CA LYS A 152 5.44 2.91 -6.89
C LYS A 152 5.04 4.35 -6.61
N ARG A 153 5.12 4.75 -5.34
CA ARG A 153 4.93 6.14 -4.96
C ARG A 153 6.08 6.97 -5.54
N ARG A 154 5.75 8.14 -6.10
CA ARG A 154 6.77 9.12 -6.48
C ARG A 154 7.27 9.80 -5.21
N GLU A 155 8.54 9.61 -4.92
CA GLU A 155 9.26 10.33 -3.87
C GLU A 155 10.20 11.35 -4.50
N LYS A 156 10.61 12.36 -3.72
CA LYS A 156 11.63 13.32 -4.14
C LYS A 156 12.89 12.52 -4.51
N HIS A 157 13.35 12.65 -5.76
CA HIS A 157 14.47 11.88 -6.34
C HIS A 157 14.19 10.41 -6.71
N SER A 158 12.93 9.96 -6.66
CA SER A 158 12.57 8.66 -7.22
C SER A 158 12.71 8.66 -8.74
N ARG A 159 13.38 7.64 -9.29
CA ARG A 159 13.47 7.42 -10.73
C ARG A 159 12.24 6.63 -11.21
N ALA A 160 11.75 6.98 -12.39
CA ALA A 160 10.71 6.22 -13.07
C ALA A 160 11.16 4.76 -13.27
N PRO A 161 10.24 3.79 -13.15
CA PRO A 161 10.48 2.44 -13.63
C PRO A 161 10.91 2.44 -15.09
N ASP A 162 11.73 1.47 -15.47
CA ASP A 162 12.23 1.38 -16.84
C ASP A 162 11.05 1.23 -17.81
N GLY A 163 11.08 2.01 -18.90
CA GLY A 163 10.02 2.04 -19.91
C GLY A 163 8.83 2.96 -19.58
N LEU A 164 8.79 3.60 -18.41
CA LEU A 164 7.75 4.57 -18.05
C LEU A 164 8.26 6.01 -18.15
N GLU A 165 7.38 6.95 -18.45
CA GLU A 165 7.79 8.34 -18.58
C GLU A 165 8.16 8.95 -17.23
N GLN A 166 9.23 9.75 -17.24
CA GLN A 166 9.64 10.55 -16.09
C GLN A 166 8.77 11.82 -16.01
N GLY A 167 7.45 11.62 -15.83
CA GLY A 167 6.50 12.73 -15.64
C GLY A 167 6.86 13.62 -14.44
N CYS A 168 6.35 14.84 -14.38
CA CYS A 168 6.73 15.81 -13.34
C CYS A 168 5.69 15.96 -12.20
N CYS A 169 4.47 15.42 -12.31
CA CYS A 169 3.37 15.81 -11.41
C CYS A 169 2.36 14.71 -10.99
N SER A 170 2.60 13.41 -11.20
CA SER A 170 1.65 12.36 -10.75
C SER A 170 1.92 11.87 -9.32
N MET A 171 0.92 11.26 -8.67
CA MET A 171 1.03 10.69 -7.31
C MET A 171 1.96 9.46 -7.22
N GLY A 172 2.33 8.87 -8.35
CA GLY A 172 3.10 7.63 -8.45
C GLY A 172 3.08 7.06 -9.86
N TRP A 173 3.73 5.92 -10.03
CA TRP A 173 3.61 5.07 -11.21
C TRP A 173 2.74 3.87 -10.87
N LEU A 174 1.83 3.54 -11.78
CA LEU A 174 1.05 2.32 -11.80
C LEU A 174 1.32 1.66 -13.14
N TRP A 175 1.77 0.42 -13.12
CA TRP A 175 2.05 -0.32 -14.35
C TRP A 175 1.73 -1.80 -14.19
N ILE A 176 1.52 -2.45 -15.32
CA ILE A 176 1.24 -3.88 -15.39
C ILE A 176 2.33 -4.53 -16.25
N ASP A 177 2.98 -5.55 -15.69
CA ASP A 177 3.94 -6.37 -16.41
C ASP A 177 3.25 -7.66 -16.87
N PHE A 178 3.10 -7.81 -18.19
CA PHE A 178 2.56 -9.01 -18.83
C PHE A 178 3.69 -9.99 -19.12
N ILE A 179 3.70 -11.14 -18.45
CA ILE A 179 4.73 -12.16 -18.54
C ILE A 179 4.17 -13.37 -19.32
N PRO A 180 4.80 -13.83 -20.40
CA PRO A 180 4.34 -15.00 -21.14
C PRO A 180 4.39 -16.27 -20.28
N GLN A 181 3.30 -17.03 -20.23
CA GLN A 181 3.17 -18.25 -19.43
C GLN A 181 4.05 -19.40 -19.93
N THR A 182 4.50 -19.34 -21.19
CA THR A 182 5.41 -20.34 -21.78
C THR A 182 6.76 -20.40 -21.08
N LEU A 183 7.17 -19.36 -20.35
CA LEU A 183 8.37 -19.36 -19.52
C LEU A 183 8.20 -20.10 -18.17
N ASN A 184 6.96 -20.36 -17.72
CA ASN A 184 6.71 -21.01 -16.44
C ASN A 184 6.73 -22.53 -16.49
N THR A 185 6.79 -23.16 -17.67
CA THR A 185 6.77 -24.62 -17.78
C THR A 185 8.14 -25.28 -17.66
N SER A 186 9.25 -24.53 -17.79
CA SER A 186 10.59 -25.12 -17.68
C SER A 186 11.17 -25.16 -16.27
N THR A 187 10.51 -24.52 -15.29
CA THR A 187 10.95 -24.47 -13.87
C THR A 187 9.94 -25.09 -12.90
N ARG A 188 8.75 -25.50 -13.35
CA ARG A 188 7.66 -25.97 -12.48
C ARG A 188 7.62 -27.48 -12.23
N THR A 189 8.69 -28.21 -12.54
CA THR A 189 8.88 -29.61 -12.09
C THR A 189 9.79 -29.72 -10.86
N ALA A 190 10.30 -28.61 -10.36
CA ALA A 190 10.82 -28.50 -9.00
C ALA A 190 9.92 -27.52 -8.24
N ASP A 191 9.52 -27.89 -7.03
CA ASP A 191 8.81 -27.04 -6.07
C ASP A 191 7.32 -26.80 -6.35
N ILE A 192 6.56 -27.89 -6.29
CA ILE A 192 5.20 -27.86 -5.75
C ILE A 192 5.32 -27.81 -4.22
N SER A 193 5.52 -26.60 -3.71
CA SER A 193 5.12 -26.21 -2.37
C SER A 193 4.88 -24.71 -2.39
N ALA A 194 3.63 -24.31 -2.11
CA ALA A 194 3.25 -22.92 -1.95
C ALA A 194 4.19 -22.22 -0.93
N PRO A 195 4.43 -20.91 -1.09
CA PRO A 195 3.41 -20.00 -0.61
C PRO A 195 3.04 -18.93 -1.63
N THR A 196 1.81 -18.46 -1.46
CA THR A 196 1.31 -17.14 -1.84
C THR A 196 2.27 -16.06 -1.31
N GLY A 197 3.39 -15.85 -2.01
CA GLY A 197 4.39 -14.84 -1.69
C GLY A 197 3.94 -13.47 -2.16
N THR A 198 3.06 -12.83 -1.40
CA THR A 198 2.86 -11.38 -1.51
C THR A 198 4.08 -10.67 -0.94
N ALA A 199 5.13 -10.50 -1.74
CA ALA A 199 6.16 -9.49 -1.49
C ALA A 199 5.62 -8.12 -1.94
N TRP A 200 4.61 -7.62 -1.23
CA TRP A 200 4.03 -6.31 -1.50
C TRP A 200 3.92 -5.52 -0.20
N MET A 201 4.72 -4.45 -0.15
CA MET A 201 4.88 -3.48 0.94
C MET A 201 5.55 -4.02 2.21
N ASP A 202 6.88 -4.08 2.19
CA ASP A 202 7.63 -3.69 3.40
C ASP A 202 7.55 -2.16 3.52
N PRO A 203 7.00 -1.60 4.62
CA PRO A 203 7.11 -0.18 4.90
C PRO A 203 8.51 0.24 5.39
N GLN A 204 9.48 -0.68 5.39
CA GLN A 204 10.88 -0.41 5.74
C GLN A 204 11.84 -1.13 4.79
N SER A 205 12.05 -0.59 3.58
CA SER A 205 13.29 -0.82 2.83
C SER A 205 14.38 0.11 3.37
N THR A 206 14.73 -0.03 4.64
CA THR A 206 16.04 0.38 5.15
C THR A 206 16.93 -0.84 5.05
N ALA A 207 17.79 -0.86 4.04
CA ALA A 207 18.98 -1.69 3.89
C ALA A 207 18.99 -3.08 4.56
N GLN A 208 18.83 -4.15 3.77
CA GLN A 208 19.66 -5.35 3.97
C GLN A 208 19.75 -6.22 2.71
N ASN A 209 20.99 -6.48 2.31
CA ASN A 209 21.39 -7.54 1.39
C ASN A 209 20.96 -8.90 1.95
N GLY A 210 20.58 -9.81 1.04
CA GLY A 210 20.36 -11.22 1.37
C GLY A 210 20.23 -12.06 0.12
N VAL A 211 21.37 -12.39 -0.51
CA VAL A 211 21.46 -13.56 -1.40
C VAL A 211 21.25 -14.78 -0.50
N ASN A 212 20.10 -15.44 -0.60
CA ASN A 212 19.88 -16.74 0.02
C ASN A 212 19.62 -17.78 -1.06
N SER A 213 20.71 -18.43 -1.46
CA SER A 213 20.73 -19.81 -1.93
C SER A 213 20.23 -20.72 -0.81
N LEU A 214 19.32 -21.65 -1.11
CA LEU A 214 19.06 -22.78 -0.22
C LEU A 214 18.85 -24.06 -1.05
N GLN A 215 19.89 -24.89 -1.06
CA GLN A 215 19.86 -26.31 -1.40
C GLN A 215 19.44 -27.15 -0.17
N ILE A 216 19.20 -28.45 -0.42
CA ILE A 216 19.17 -29.63 0.49
C ILE A 216 17.73 -30.02 0.91
N ALA A 217 17.25 -31.27 0.82
CA ALA A 217 17.71 -32.54 0.23
C ALA A 217 16.54 -33.55 0.13
N ARG A 218 16.72 -34.57 -0.70
CA ARG A 218 15.99 -35.86 -0.73
C ARG A 218 16.22 -36.66 0.57
N PRO A 219 15.44 -37.72 0.90
CA PRO A 219 15.34 -38.98 0.13
C PRO A 219 14.15 -39.08 -0.84
#